data_AF-A0A950SK40-F1
#
_entry.id   AF-A0A950SK40-F1
#
_cell.length_a   1.000
_cell.length_b   1.000
_cell.length_c   1.000
_cell.angle_alpha   90.00
_cell.angle_beta   90.00
_cell.angle_gamma   90.00
#
_symmetry.space_group_name_H-M   'P 1'
#
loop_
_entity.id
_entity.type
_entity.pdbx_description
1 polymer ?
#
loop_
_entity_poly.entity_id
_entity_poly.type
_entity_poly.pdbx_seq_one_letter_code
_entity_poly.pdbx_strand_id
1 'polypeptide(L)' 'MSTFLWILLGALYIIVWISLGLTTFRKGHYWMFFIGFFFPLLWIIGALISPTPRAAGVA' A
#
# COMPACT_ATOMS: atom_id res chain seq x y z
N MET A 1 -10.83 25.95 -13.80
CA MET A 1 -10.21 24.79 -13.11
C MET A 1 -10.92 24.61 -11.78
N SER A 2 -11.72 23.56 -11.57
CA SER A 2 -12.49 23.39 -10.34
C SER A 2 -11.61 22.87 -9.20
N THR A 3 -11.26 23.76 -8.27
CA THR A 3 -10.46 23.46 -7.07
C THR A 3 -11.01 22.28 -6.26
N PHE A 4 -12.32 22.12 -6.22
CA PHE A 4 -13.00 21.00 -5.55
C PHE A 4 -12.60 19.62 -6.11
N LEU A 5 -12.51 19.47 -7.43
CA LEU A 5 -12.11 18.19 -8.05
C LEU A 5 -10.67 17.82 -7.69
N TRP A 6 -9.79 18.82 -7.62
CA TRP A 6 -8.39 18.61 -7.21
C TRP A 6 -8.26 18.16 -5.76
N ILE A 7 -9.06 18.74 -4.86
CA ILE A 7 -9.11 18.32 -3.45
C ILE A 7 -9.59 16.86 -3.35
N LEU A 8 -10.66 16.51 -4.07
CA LEU A 8 -11.22 15.17 -4.04
C LEU A 8 -10.24 14.12 -4.61
N LEU A 9 -9.59 14.43 -5.74
CA LEU A 9 -8.57 13.56 -6.34
C LEU A 9 -7.33 13.42 -5.43
N GLY A 10 -6.90 14.51 -4.78
CA GLY A 10 -5.80 14.47 -3.82
C GLY A 10 -6.12 13.61 -2.59
N ALA A 11 -7.32 13.73 -2.03
CA ALA A 11 -7.77 12.89 -0.93
C ALA A 11 -7.83 11.41 -1.34
N LEU A 12 -8.41 11.10 -2.50
CA LEU A 12 -8.48 9.75 -3.03
C LEU A 12 -7.08 9.15 -3.23
N TYR A 13 -6.15 9.92 -3.78
CA TYR A 13 -4.77 9.49 -3.97
C TYR A 13 -4.11 9.09 -2.65
N ILE A 14 -4.25 9.91 -1.61
CA ILE A 14 -3.69 9.62 -0.28
C ILE A 14 -4.31 8.35 0.32
N ILE A 15 -5.63 8.18 0.22
CA ILE A 15 -6.34 7.00 0.73
C ILE A 15 -5.83 5.73 0.04
N VAL A 16 -5.72 5.73 -1.29
CA VAL A 16 -5.20 4.59 -2.05
C VAL A 16 -3.76 4.29 -1.66
N TRP A 17 -2.93 5.32 -1.52
CA TRP A 17 -1.52 5.17 -1.15
C TRP A 17 -1.36 4.54 0.24
N ILE A 18 -2.11 5.02 1.24
CA ILE A 18 -2.12 4.45 2.60
C ILE A 18 -2.67 3.01 2.58
N SER A 19 -3.74 2.75 1.84
CA SER A 19 -4.35 1.42 1.74
C SER A 19 -3.36 0.39 1.15
N LEU A 20 -2.63 0.74 0.10
CA LEU A 20 -1.60 -0.11 -0.50
C LEU A 20 -0.42 -0.37 0.44
N GLY A 21 0.05 0.65 1.15
CA GLY A 21 1.09 0.48 2.17
C GLY A 21 0.62 -0.44 3.31
N LEU A 22 -0.58 -0.20 3.83
CA LEU A 22 -1.14 -0.99 4.94
C LEU A 22 -1.39 -2.45 4.54
N THR A 23 -1.89 -2.71 3.34
CA THR A 23 -2.09 -4.08 2.84
C THR A 23 -0.77 -4.82 2.68
N THR A 24 0.27 -4.17 2.14
CA THR A 24 1.63 -4.73 2.06
C THR A 24 2.20 -5.05 3.44
N PHE A 25 2.02 -4.15 4.41
CA PHE A 25 2.45 -4.33 5.79
C PHE A 25 1.74 -5.49 6.49
N ARG A 26 0.41 -5.58 6.35
CA ARG A 26 -0.42 -6.65 6.95
C ARG A 26 -0.08 -8.04 6.43
N LYS A 27 0.41 -8.14 5.19
CA LYS A 27 0.83 -9.41 4.58
C LYS A 27 2.21 -9.90 5.05
N GLY A 28 2.90 -9.12 5.89
CA GLY A 28 4.21 -9.44 6.44
C GLY A 28 5.38 -9.09 5.52
N HIS A 29 5.13 -8.39 4.40
CA HIS A 29 6.16 -7.91 3.48
C HIS A 29 6.77 -6.60 3.98
N TYR A 30 7.29 -6.59 5.22
CA TYR A 30 7.80 -5.38 5.86
C TYR A 30 8.90 -4.69 5.04
N TRP A 31 9.79 -5.45 4.40
CA TRP A 31 10.83 -4.90 3.54
C TRP A 31 10.27 -4.16 2.32
N MET A 32 9.24 -4.72 1.67
CA MET A 32 8.54 -4.06 0.55
C MET A 32 7.77 -2.83 1.01
N PHE A 33 7.28 -2.81 2.26
CA PHE A 33 6.65 -1.63 2.84
C PHE A 33 7.67 -0.47 2.98
N PHE A 34 8.84 -0.72 3.59
CA PHE A 34 9.85 0.32 3.79
C PHE A 34 10.46 0.82 2.47
N ILE A 35 10.83 -0.08 1.55
CA ILE A 35 11.38 0.34 0.24
C ILE A 35 10.30 0.98 -0.62
N GLY A 36 9.06 0.49 -0.54
CA GLY A 36 7.96 1.03 -1.31
C GLY A 36 7.59 2.47 -0.96
N PHE A 37 8.06 3.00 0.18
CA PHE A 37 7.99 4.43 0.47
C PHE A 37 8.74 5.28 -0.58
N PHE A 38 9.89 4.79 -1.05
CA PHE A 38 10.66 5.41 -2.14
C PHE A 38 10.17 4.95 -3.52
N PHE A 39 9.70 3.70 -3.63
CA PHE A 39 9.21 3.08 -4.86
C PHE A 39 7.77 2.56 -4.69
N PRO A 40 6.74 3.41 -4.79
CA PRO A 40 5.36 3.04 -4.46
C PRO A 40 4.78 1.90 -5.30
N LEU A 41 5.38 1.58 -6.45
CA LEU A 41 5.06 0.40 -7.23
C LEU A 41 5.25 -0.92 -6.45
N LEU A 42 6.20 -0.97 -5.51
CA LEU A 42 6.43 -2.14 -4.67
C LEU A 42 5.26 -2.42 -3.72
N TRP A 43 4.48 -1.40 -3.33
CA TRP A 43 3.29 -1.61 -2.52
C TRP A 43 2.14 -2.25 -3.31
N ILE A 44 2.04 -1.98 -4.61
CA ILE A 44 1.07 -2.67 -5.46
C ILE A 44 1.42 -4.16 -5.53
N ILE A 45 2.70 -4.46 -5.74
CA ILE A 45 3.20 -5.84 -5.78
C ILE A 45 2.99 -6.52 -4.41
N GLY A 46 3.41 -5.88 -3.32
CA GLY A 46 3.26 -6.40 -1.96
C GLY A 46 1.79 -6.58 -1.54
N ALA A 47 0.88 -5.76 -2.07
CA ALA A 47 -0.56 -5.90 -1.88
C ALA A 47 -1.16 -7.05 -2.72
N LEU A 48 -0.55 -7.45 -3.83
CA LEU A 48 -1.03 -8.56 -4.69
C LEU A 48 -0.47 -9.92 -4.29
N ILE A 49 0.79 -9.99 -3.84
CA ILE A 49 1.44 -11.24 -3.41
C ILE A 49 0.71 -11.86 -2.21
N SER A 50 0.74 -13.20 -2.10
CA SER A 50 0.14 -13.93 -0.97
C SER A 50 0.80 -13.57 0.37
N PRO A 51 0.06 -13.61 1.50
CA PRO A 51 0.65 -13.34 2.81
C PRO A 51 1.77 -14.32 3.14
N THR A 52 2.79 -13.83 3.83
CA THR A 52 3.87 -14.69 4.36
C THR A 52 3.30 -15.73 5.34
N PRO A 53 3.93 -16.92 5.50
CA PRO A 53 3.45 -17.97 6.42
C PRO A 53 3.20 -17.48 7.86
N ARG A 54 4.05 -16.57 8.34
CA ARG A 54 3.91 -15.91 9.65
C ARG A 54 2.66 -15.02 9.72
N ALA A 55 2.36 -14.26 8.67
CA ALA A 55 1.16 -13.43 8.61
C ALA A 55 -0.11 -14.26 8.40
N ALA A 56 0.02 -15.42 7.74
CA ALA A 56 -1.08 -16.36 7.52
C ALA A 56 -1.38 -17.26 8.74
N GLY A 57 -0.55 -17.21 9.79
CA GLY A 57 -0.74 -18.02 11.01
C GLY A 57 -0.51 -19.52 10.79
N VAL A 58 0.25 -19.88 9.76
CA VAL A 58 0.58 -21.29 9.41
C VAL A 58 2.03 -21.66 9.72
N ALA A 59 2.74 -20.80 10.46
CA ALA A 59 4.13 -20.95 10.86
C ALA A 59 4.26 -21.11 12.38
#